data_AF-A0A9W6XF71-F1
#
_entry.id   AF-A0A9W6XF71-F1
#
_cell.length_a   1.000
_cell.length_b   1.000
_cell.length_c   1.000
_cell.angle_alpha   90.00
_cell.angle_beta   90.00
_cell.angle_gamma   90.00
#
_symmetry.space_group_name_H-M   'P 1'
#
loop_
_entity.id
_entity.type
_entity.pdbx_description
1 polymer ?
#
loop_
_entity_poly.entity_id
_entity_poly.type
_entity_poly.pdbx_seq_one_letter_code
_entity_poly.pdbx_strand_id
1 'polypeptide(L)'
;MFLDGHFAHVDFDTVTWAKSRGVHLFALPVHTSHFLQPRDVGVYQPFKRLYEGELEQFPLTTGFLPTKNDIMSLTKLPFEKAFAEENARKSFQKAGIYPLSLGRMLDGPISNVPSTDKKTLRHHAMILPHVEILKVSKRQ
;
A
#
# COMPACT_ATOMS: atom_id res chain seq x y z
N MET A 1 2.05 -14.54 11.32
CA MET A 1 2.24 -13.69 10.14
C MET A 1 0.91 -13.53 9.43
N PHE A 2 0.52 -12.30 9.13
CA PHE A 2 -0.68 -12.02 8.33
C PHE A 2 -0.30 -11.84 6.87
N LEU A 3 -1.06 -12.45 5.97
CA LEU A 3 -0.85 -12.41 4.53
C LEU A 3 -2.12 -11.90 3.85
N ASP A 4 -1.99 -11.14 2.77
CA ASP A 4 -3.14 -10.98 1.88
C ASP A 4 -3.44 -12.34 1.24
N GLY A 5 -4.72 -12.70 1.14
CA GLY A 5 -5.15 -14.03 0.69
C GLY A 5 -4.88 -14.32 -0.79
N HIS A 6 -3.92 -13.63 -1.41
CA HIS A 6 -3.54 -13.88 -2.80
C HIS A 6 -2.67 -15.14 -2.89
N PHE A 7 -3.10 -16.07 -3.75
CA PHE A 7 -2.56 -17.44 -3.85
C PHE A 7 -1.06 -17.50 -4.16
N ALA A 8 -0.49 -16.47 -4.79
CA ALA A 8 0.95 -16.43 -5.07
C ALA A 8 1.83 -16.30 -3.80
N HIS A 9 1.25 -16.01 -2.64
CA HIS A 9 2.00 -15.86 -1.39
C HIS A 9 1.99 -17.12 -0.50
N VAL A 10 1.31 -18.19 -0.91
CA VAL A 10 1.16 -19.39 -0.09
C VAL A 10 1.43 -20.63 -0.92
N ASP A 11 2.69 -21.05 -0.96
CA ASP A 11 3.10 -22.35 -1.49
C ASP A 11 3.44 -23.35 -0.36
N PHE A 12 3.62 -24.61 -0.74
CA PHE A 12 3.90 -25.70 0.19
C PHE A 12 5.18 -25.48 1.00
N ASP A 13 6.23 -24.97 0.36
CA ASP A 13 7.53 -24.74 0.97
C ASP A 13 7.44 -23.64 2.04
N THR A 14 6.71 -22.56 1.76
CA THR A 14 6.44 -21.45 2.68
C THR A 14 5.68 -21.92 3.90
N VAL A 15 4.63 -22.73 3.71
CA VAL A 15 3.84 -23.30 4.81
C VAL A 15 4.68 -24.24 5.67
N THR A 16 5.46 -25.12 5.04
CA THR A 16 6.34 -26.06 5.74
C THR A 16 7.42 -25.33 6.54
N TRP A 17 8.05 -24.32 5.94
CA TRP A 17 9.04 -23.46 6.59
C TRP A 17 8.48 -22.72 7.81
N ALA A 18 7.26 -22.16 7.68
CA ALA A 18 6.60 -21.42 8.75
C ALA A 18 6.24 -22.36 9.91
N LYS A 19 5.66 -23.53 9.59
CA LYS A 19 5.32 -24.57 10.56
C LYS A 19 6.55 -25.05 11.33
N SER A 20 7.67 -25.29 10.65
CA SER A 20 8.91 -25.76 11.30
C SER A 20 9.52 -24.73 12.26
N ARG A 21 9.09 -23.47 12.21
CA ARG A 21 9.56 -22.35 13.05
C ARG A 21 8.50 -21.83 14.02
N GLY A 22 7.36 -22.51 14.13
CA GLY A 22 6.25 -22.06 15.00
C GLY A 22 5.60 -20.76 14.55
N VAL A 23 5.73 -20.39 13.27
CA VAL A 23 5.09 -19.20 12.71
C VAL A 23 3.69 -19.58 12.21
N HIS A 24 2.66 -19.07 12.88
CA HIS A 24 1.29 -19.22 12.42
C HIS A 24 1.00 -18.29 11.24
N LEU A 25 0.58 -18.85 10.10
CA LEU A 25 0.18 -18.07 8.92
C LEU A 25 -1.33 -17.81 8.97
N PHE A 26 -1.72 -16.55 8.85
CA PHE A 26 -3.12 -16.11 8.78
C PHE A 26 -3.35 -15.43 7.43
N ALA A 27 -4.05 -16.11 6.53
CA ALA A 27 -4.50 -15.52 5.27
C ALA A 27 -5.76 -14.69 5.51
N LEU A 28 -5.69 -13.39 5.20
CA LEU A 28 -6.86 -12.51 5.24
C LEU A 28 -7.81 -12.87 4.09
N PRO A 29 -9.14 -12.71 4.25
CA PRO A 29 -10.08 -12.95 3.16
C PRO A 29 -9.75 -12.09 1.93
N VAL A 30 -10.04 -12.59 0.74
CA VAL A 30 -9.80 -11.87 -0.51
C VAL A 30 -10.53 -10.52 -0.52
N HIS A 31 -9.92 -9.52 -1.18
CA HIS A 31 -10.44 -8.15 -1.30
C HIS A 31 -10.65 -7.38 0.03
N THR A 32 -10.03 -7.83 1.13
CA THR A 32 -10.12 -7.14 2.43
C THR A 32 -8.94 -6.24 2.78
N SER A 33 -7.95 -6.11 1.89
CA SER A 33 -6.73 -5.32 2.15
C SER A 33 -7.00 -3.90 2.64
N HIS A 34 -8.01 -3.25 2.06
CA HIS A 34 -8.37 -1.86 2.38
C HIS A 34 -8.93 -1.63 3.80
N PHE A 35 -9.20 -2.68 4.57
CA PHE A 35 -9.67 -2.55 5.96
C PHE A 35 -9.07 -3.55 6.95
N LEU A 36 -8.61 -4.72 6.53
CA LEU A 36 -7.97 -5.72 7.41
C LEU A 36 -6.45 -5.73 7.34
N GLN A 37 -5.82 -5.21 6.29
CA GLN A 37 -4.37 -5.30 6.16
C GLN A 37 -3.70 -4.07 6.81
N PRO A 38 -2.98 -4.21 7.94
CA PRO A 38 -2.40 -3.07 8.67
C PRO A 38 -1.50 -2.21 7.79
N ARG A 39 -0.76 -2.85 6.87
CA ARG A 39 0.07 -2.18 5.87
C ARG A 39 -0.72 -1.11 5.11
N ASP A 40 -1.85 -1.52 4.54
CA ASP A 40 -2.64 -0.71 3.61
C ASP A 40 -3.52 0.31 4.34
N VAL A 41 -4.04 -0.01 5.53
CA VAL A 41 -4.92 0.91 6.28
C VAL A 41 -4.19 2.03 7.03
N GLY A 42 -2.88 1.91 7.22
CA GLY A 42 -2.15 2.81 8.10
C GLY A 42 -0.81 3.30 7.58
N VAL A 43 0.19 2.43 7.40
CA VAL A 43 1.58 2.87 7.10
C VAL A 43 1.84 3.19 5.62
N TYR A 44 1.13 2.55 4.68
CA TYR A 44 1.46 2.69 3.26
C TYR A 44 1.02 4.03 2.65
N GLN A 45 -0.11 4.59 3.08
CA GLN A 45 -0.56 5.91 2.62
C GLN A 45 0.42 7.04 3.05
N PRO A 46 0.85 7.15 4.32
CA PRO A 46 1.91 8.07 4.73
C PRO A 46 3.22 7.86 3.97
N PHE A 47 3.63 6.60 3.77
CA PHE A 47 4.84 6.28 3.00
C PHE A 47 4.77 6.87 1.59
N LYS A 48 3.68 6.60 0.87
CA LYS A 48 3.47 7.10 -0.48
C LYS A 48 3.54 8.62 -0.54
N ARG A 49 2.87 9.31 0.39
CA ARG A 49 2.89 10.78 0.45
C ARG A 49 4.29 11.34 0.71
N LEU A 50 5.04 10.73 1.63
CA LEU A 50 6.41 11.16 1.93
C LEU A 50 7.34 10.90 0.74
N TYR A 51 7.22 9.74 0.11
CA TYR A 51 7.99 9.37 -1.07
C TYR A 51 7.69 10.30 -2.26
N GLU A 52 6.43 10.66 -2.49
CA GLU A 52 6.05 11.67 -3.49
C GLU A 52 6.71 13.02 -3.20
N GLY A 53 6.80 13.42 -1.92
CA GLY A 53 7.51 14.63 -1.52
C GLY A 53 9.02 14.57 -1.81
N GLU A 54 9.67 13.44 -1.54
CA GLU A 54 11.09 13.25 -1.89
C GLU A 54 11.30 13.30 -3.41
N LEU A 55 10.39 12.70 -4.20
CA LEU A 55 10.42 12.77 -5.66
C LEU A 55 10.27 14.20 -6.19
N GLU A 56 9.40 15.01 -5.60
CA GLU A 56 9.21 16.42 -5.97
C GLU A 56 10.44 17.27 -5.64
N GLN A 57 11.14 16.97 -4.54
CA GLN A 57 12.34 17.69 -4.10
C GLN A 57 13.61 17.28 -4.85
N PHE A 58 13.66 16.06 -5.40
CA PHE A 58 14.89 15.51 -5.98
C PHE A 58 15.47 16.37 -7.12
N PRO A 59 14.70 16.85 -8.11
CA PRO A 59 15.25 17.70 -9.17
C PRO A 59 15.68 19.08 -8.67
N LEU A 60 15.03 19.59 -7.62
CA LEU A 60 15.34 20.90 -7.04
C LEU A 60 16.68 20.89 -6.28
N THR A 61 17.04 19.72 -5.73
CA THR A 61 18.26 19.54 -4.93
C THR A 61 19.45 19.03 -5.74
N THR A 62 19.20 18.19 -6.74
CA THR A 62 20.26 17.53 -7.53
C THR A 62 20.46 18.14 -8.92
N GLY A 63 19.44 18.80 -9.47
CA GLY A 63 19.41 19.24 -10.87
C GLY A 63 19.11 18.12 -11.88
N PHE A 64 18.85 16.89 -11.42
CA PHE A 64 18.57 15.73 -12.27
C PHE A 64 17.20 15.12 -11.99
N LEU A 65 16.68 14.36 -12.97
CA LEU A 65 15.50 13.53 -12.75
C LEU A 65 15.89 12.24 -12.01
N PRO A 66 15.05 11.73 -11.09
CA PRO A 66 15.33 10.51 -10.36
C PRO A 66 15.35 9.28 -11.28
N THR A 67 16.26 8.36 -11.00
CA THR A 67 16.42 7.08 -11.70
C THR A 67 16.16 5.90 -10.78
N LYS A 68 16.21 4.68 -11.32
CA LYS A 68 16.08 3.45 -10.52
C LYS A 68 17.16 3.32 -9.44
N ASN A 69 18.35 3.88 -9.67
CA ASN A 69 19.45 3.81 -8.70
C ASN A 69 19.19 4.68 -7.47
N ASP A 70 18.31 5.68 -7.58
CA ASP A 70 17.97 6.61 -6.53
C ASP A 70 16.83 6.10 -5.62
N ILE A 71 16.20 4.97 -5.95
CA ILE A 71 15.07 4.43 -5.16
C ILE A 71 15.47 4.24 -3.69
N MET A 72 16.67 3.72 -3.42
CA MET A 72 17.09 3.47 -2.04
C MET A 72 17.21 4.76 -1.23
N SER A 73 17.79 5.82 -1.81
CA SER A 73 17.92 7.12 -1.13
C SER A 73 16.57 7.81 -0.96
N LEU A 74 15.73 7.79 -2.00
CA LEU A 74 14.39 8.39 -2.00
C LEU A 74 13.42 7.69 -1.03
N THR A 75 13.58 6.40 -0.79
CA THR A 75 12.65 5.62 0.06
C THR A 75 13.05 5.54 1.52
N LYS A 76 14.34 5.71 1.86
CA LYS A 76 14.84 5.52 3.23
C LYS A 76 14.08 6.36 4.26
N LEU A 77 14.09 7.68 4.08
CA LEU A 77 13.46 8.60 5.04
C LEU A 77 11.93 8.46 5.07
N PRO A 78 11.22 8.33 3.92
CA PRO A 78 9.80 7.98 3.92
C PRO A 78 9.48 6.69 4.66
N PHE A 79 10.30 5.65 4.49
CA PHE A 79 10.10 4.36 5.14
C PHE A 79 10.24 4.49 6.66
N GLU A 80 11.34 5.05 7.15
CA GLU A 80 11.60 5.23 8.58
C GLU A 80 10.49 6.02 9.28
N LYS A 81 9.98 7.07 8.64
CA LYS A 81 8.88 7.89 9.17
C LYS A 81 7.53 7.18 9.12
N ALA A 82 7.19 6.58 7.99
CA ALA A 82 5.87 5.97 7.79
C ALA A 82 5.71 4.68 8.61
N PHE A 83 6.76 3.87 8.69
CA PHE A 83 6.77 2.59 9.39
C PHE A 83 7.26 2.69 10.84
N ALA A 84 7.33 3.90 11.40
CA ALA A 84 7.61 4.11 12.82
C ALA A 84 6.66 3.29 13.72
N GLU A 85 7.14 2.86 14.89
CA GLU A 85 6.43 1.95 15.81
C GLU A 85 4.99 2.43 16.09
N GLU A 86 4.83 3.72 16.35
CA GLU A 86 3.52 4.31 16.64
C GLU A 86 2.53 4.13 15.49
N ASN A 87 2.97 4.38 14.25
CA ASN A 87 2.15 4.20 13.06
C ASN A 87 1.82 2.72 12.84
N ALA A 88 2.81 1.84 13.03
CA ALA A 88 2.60 0.40 12.96
C ALA A 88 1.53 -0.05 13.98
N ARG A 89 1.66 0.31 15.26
CA ARG A 89 0.69 -0.04 16.31
C ARG A 89 -0.70 0.50 16.01
N LYS A 90 -0.82 1.77 15.61
CA LYS A 90 -2.10 2.37 15.20
C LYS A 90 -2.72 1.64 14.01
N SER A 91 -1.91 1.12 13.09
CA SER A 91 -2.38 0.36 11.93
C SER A 91 -3.02 -0.96 12.33
N PHE A 92 -2.42 -1.68 13.29
CA PHE A 92 -2.99 -2.93 13.83
C PHE A 92 -4.29 -2.68 14.60
N GLN A 93 -4.36 -1.57 15.35
CA GLN A 93 -5.58 -1.15 16.05
C GLN A 93 -6.70 -0.81 15.06
N LYS A 94 -6.37 -0.06 14.00
CA LYS A 94 -7.32 0.34 12.95
C LYS A 94 -7.85 -0.87 12.18
N ALA A 95 -7.00 -1.85 11.89
CA ALA A 95 -7.42 -3.11 11.28
C ALA A 95 -8.24 -4.01 12.22
N GLY A 96 -8.35 -3.66 13.50
CA GLY A 96 -9.03 -4.48 14.52
C GLY A 96 -8.31 -5.80 14.84
N ILE A 97 -7.06 -5.96 14.40
CA ILE A 97 -6.25 -7.16 14.65
C ILE A 97 -5.69 -7.13 16.06
N TYR A 98 -5.19 -5.97 16.50
CA TYR A 98 -4.62 -5.83 17.85
C TYR A 98 -4.82 -4.43 18.46
N PRO A 99 -5.51 -4.31 19.60
CA PRO A 99 -6.29 -5.36 20.25
C PRO A 99 -7.37 -5.92 19.32
N LEU A 100 -7.70 -7.21 19.48
CA LEU A 100 -8.69 -7.86 18.64
C LEU A 100 -10.06 -7.17 18.82
N SER A 101 -10.64 -6.68 17.74
CA SER A 101 -11.91 -5.97 17.75
C SER A 101 -12.71 -6.26 16.49
N LEU A 102 -13.73 -7.12 16.64
CA LEU A 102 -14.62 -7.46 15.52
C LEU A 102 -15.39 -6.23 15.02
N GLY A 103 -15.78 -5.30 15.90
CA GLY A 103 -16.41 -4.05 15.48
C GLY A 103 -15.54 -3.27 14.49
N ARG A 104 -14.26 -3.05 14.82
CA ARG A 104 -13.31 -2.38 13.91
C ARG A 104 -13.10 -3.14 12.60
N MET A 105 -13.03 -4.47 12.67
CA MET A 105 -12.88 -5.32 11.47
C MET A 105 -14.12 -5.22 10.56
N LEU A 106 -15.32 -5.07 11.13
CA LEU A 106 -16.58 -4.99 10.38
C LEU A 106 -16.96 -3.55 9.97
N ASP A 107 -16.37 -2.52 10.58
CA ASP A 107 -16.57 -1.13 10.18
C ASP A 107 -16.25 -0.92 8.69
N GLY A 108 -15.16 -1.51 8.18
CA GLY A 108 -14.72 -1.39 6.79
C GLY A 108 -15.78 -1.78 5.74
N PRO A 109 -16.30 -3.03 5.75
CA PRO A 109 -17.30 -3.47 4.79
C PRO A 109 -18.65 -2.76 4.95
N ILE A 110 -19.02 -2.35 6.17
CA ILE A 110 -20.33 -1.74 6.48
C ILE A 110 -20.34 -0.23 6.22
N SER A 111 -19.21 0.48 6.38
CA SER A 111 -19.12 1.93 6.19
C SER A 111 -18.90 2.36 4.74
N ASN A 112 -18.97 1.46 3.76
CA ASN A 112 -18.90 1.78 2.32
C ASN A 112 -20.17 2.50 1.82
N VAL A 113 -20.57 3.57 2.50
CA VAL A 113 -21.41 4.61 1.91
C VAL A 113 -20.53 5.31 0.87
N PRO A 114 -20.93 5.39 -0.41
CA PRO A 114 -20.10 6.02 -1.43
C PRO A 114 -19.79 7.46 -1.02
N SER A 115 -18.50 7.79 -0.91
CA SER A 115 -18.07 9.19 -0.84
C SER A 115 -18.60 9.93 -2.06
N THR A 116 -19.43 10.96 -1.86
CA THR A 116 -19.93 11.85 -2.91
C THR A 116 -18.84 12.73 -3.52
N ASP A 117 -17.63 12.71 -2.96
CA ASP A 117 -16.55 13.59 -3.36
C ASP A 117 -15.63 12.91 -4.38
N LYS A 118 -15.82 13.22 -5.66
CA LYS A 118 -15.00 12.75 -6.80
C LYS A 118 -13.62 13.43 -6.75
N LYS A 119 -12.72 12.97 -5.89
CA LYS A 119 -11.29 13.32 -5.99
C LYS A 119 -10.61 12.35 -6.95
N THR A 120 -10.50 12.76 -8.21
CA THR A 120 -9.70 12.07 -9.23
C THR A 120 -8.26 11.95 -8.73
N LEU A 121 -7.75 10.72 -8.65
CA LEU A 121 -6.36 10.43 -8.33
C LEU A 121 -5.44 11.24 -9.26
N ARG A 122 -4.51 12.04 -8.72
CA ARG A 122 -3.61 12.91 -9.51
C ARG A 122 -2.82 12.15 -10.58
N HIS A 123 -2.55 10.85 -10.38
CA HIS A 123 -1.89 10.02 -11.39
C HIS A 123 -2.74 9.78 -12.65
N HIS A 124 -4.06 9.98 -12.62
CA HIS A 124 -4.87 9.95 -13.84
C HIS A 124 -4.43 11.02 -14.84
N ALA A 125 -3.94 12.18 -14.38
CA ALA A 125 -3.44 13.24 -15.25
C ALA A 125 -2.13 12.85 -15.99
N MET A 126 -1.32 11.94 -15.42
CA MET A 126 -0.12 11.40 -16.10
C MET A 126 -0.44 10.32 -17.13
N ILE A 127 -1.59 9.66 -16.99
CA ILE A 127 -2.02 8.56 -17.88
C ILE A 127 -2.74 9.12 -19.12
N LEU A 128 -3.45 10.24 -19.01
CA LEU A 128 -4.18 10.85 -20.13
C LEU A 128 -3.34 11.06 -21.40
N PRO A 129 -2.11 11.63 -21.34
CA PRO A 129 -1.27 11.79 -22.54
C PRO A 129 -0.92 10.43 -23.18
N HIS A 130 -0.63 9.42 -22.36
CA HIS A 130 -0.26 8.08 -22.84
C HIS A 130 -1.45 7.32 -23.43
N VAL A 131 -2.66 7.53 -22.91
CA VAL A 131 -3.89 6.90 -23.41
C VAL A 131 -4.40 7.57 -24.69
N GLU A 132 -4.23 8.88 -24.85
CA GLU A 132 -4.55 9.59 -26.09
C GLU A 132 -3.65 9.15 -27.25
N ILE A 133 -2.35 8.95 -27.00
CA ILE A 133 -1.40 8.41 -27.99
C ILE A 133 -1.83 7.02 -28.48
N LEU A 134 -2.38 6.18 -27.59
CA LEU A 134 -2.85 4.84 -27.95
C LEU A 134 -4.18 4.84 -28.74
N LYS A 135 -4.98 5.90 -28.67
CA LYS A 135 -6.23 6.04 -29.45
C LYS A 135 -5.99 6.51 -30.89
N VAL A 136 -4.82 7.07 -31.20
CA VAL A 136 -4.47 7.51 -32.56
C VAL A 136 -4.02 6.35 -33.46
N SER A 137 -3.66 5.19 -32.91
CA SER A 137 -3.20 4.01 -33.67
C SER A 137 -4.34 3.01 -34.03
N LYS A 138 -5.50 3.52 -34.44
CA LYS A 138 -6.53 2.72 -35.12
C LYS A 138 -7.23 3.56 -36.18
N ARG A 139 -6.49 3.90 -37.25
CA ARG A 139 -6.98 4.23 -38.59
C ARG A 139 -5.77 4.48 -39.48
N GLN A 140 -5.25 3.43 -40.10
CA GLN A 140 -4.99 3.31 -41.54
C GLN A 140 -5.01 1.82 -41.88
#